data_AF-A0A2A2HE89-F1
#
_entry.id   AF-A0A2A2HE89-F1
#
_cell.length_a   1.000
_cell.length_b   1.000
_cell.length_c   1.000
_cell.angle_alpha   90.00
_cell.angle_beta   90.00
_cell.angle_gamma   90.00
#
_symmetry.space_group_name_H-M   'P 1'
#
loop_
_entity.id
_entity.type
_entity.pdbx_description
1 polymer ?
#
loop_
_entity_poly.entity_id
_entity_poly.type
_entity_poly.pdbx_seq_one_letter_code
_entity_poly.pdbx_strand_id
1 'polypeptide(L)'
;MTEELKLVQKCYDPEEYGYLYGFNREIPDFELEDVKQYMKKFTPASFKNVMAISGDPHGWMCTEENVPKVEETLSIQDTLAKRQKQQEQKRKDAQEIRKQKEEAMNEIEKIFKDAPRPPQKLEILIKASKAVYDPANSFRDNKFYGAGQLFIITEKSIWYIINNSSEGNNRKINNIEINDIYSAIGFRVDYTEDIEKLIKIVSENNLYKEKNRMGELKNL
;
A
#
# COMPACT_ATOMS: atom_id res chain seq x y z
N MET A 1 25.30 -2.01 -12.79
CA MET A 1 24.96 -2.23 -11.37
C MET A 1 25.12 -3.71 -11.11
N THR A 2 26.18 -4.11 -10.41
CA THR A 2 26.40 -5.51 -10.04
C THR A 2 25.45 -5.85 -8.92
N GLU A 3 24.41 -6.63 -9.22
CA GLU A 3 23.51 -7.19 -8.21
C GLU A 3 24.34 -7.96 -7.16
N GLU A 4 24.16 -7.60 -5.89
CA GLU A 4 24.78 -8.30 -4.77
C GLU A 4 24.37 -9.77 -4.78
N LEU A 5 25.29 -10.65 -4.43
CA LEU A 5 25.00 -12.07 -4.30
C LEU A 5 23.97 -12.27 -3.18
N LYS A 6 22.82 -12.85 -3.51
CA LYS A 6 21.74 -13.12 -2.54
C LYS A 6 21.20 -14.53 -2.77
N LEU A 7 20.89 -15.20 -1.67
CA LEU A 7 20.04 -16.38 -1.68
C LEU A 7 18.58 -15.95 -1.86
N VAL A 8 17.91 -16.54 -2.83
CA VAL A 8 16.50 -16.32 -3.15
C VAL A 8 15.79 -17.66 -3.10
N GLN A 9 14.57 -17.67 -2.58
CA GLN A 9 13.72 -18.85 -2.62
C GLN A 9 13.41 -19.16 -4.09
N LYS A 10 13.93 -20.28 -4.60
CA LYS A 10 13.73 -20.70 -6.00
C LYS A 10 12.66 -21.77 -6.13
N CYS A 11 12.53 -22.60 -5.10
CA CYS A 11 11.68 -23.78 -5.15
C CYS A 11 11.07 -24.02 -3.76
N TYR A 12 9.82 -24.47 -3.75
CA TYR A 12 9.17 -25.05 -2.60
C TYR A 12 8.74 -26.46 -2.94
N ASP A 13 9.27 -27.43 -2.20
CA ASP A 13 8.89 -28.83 -2.27
C ASP A 13 8.18 -29.23 -0.97
N PRO A 14 6.86 -29.46 -1.00
CA PRO A 14 6.09 -29.83 0.18
C PRO A 14 6.31 -31.27 0.66
N GLU A 15 6.98 -32.16 -0.11
CA GLU A 15 7.07 -33.58 0.22
C GLU A 15 8.38 -34.00 0.91
N GLU A 16 9.55 -33.44 0.54
CA GLU A 16 10.84 -33.85 1.13
C GLU A 16 11.72 -32.72 1.67
N TYR A 17 11.79 -31.57 0.98
CA TYR A 17 12.86 -30.59 1.25
C TYR A 17 12.37 -29.22 1.75
N GLY A 18 11.07 -28.95 1.75
CA GLY A 18 10.51 -27.68 2.19
C GLY A 18 10.94 -26.52 1.29
N TYR A 19 11.43 -25.43 1.89
CA TYR A 19 11.93 -24.28 1.16
C TYR A 19 13.37 -24.48 0.67
N LEU A 20 13.55 -24.37 -0.65
CA LEU A 20 14.85 -24.45 -1.31
C LEU A 20 15.30 -23.07 -1.79
N TYR A 21 16.51 -22.70 -1.38
CA TYR A 21 17.12 -21.41 -1.68
C TYR A 21 18.28 -21.60 -2.66
N GLY A 22 18.27 -20.84 -3.75
CA GLY A 22 19.36 -20.81 -4.73
C GLY A 22 19.92 -19.41 -4.88
N PHE A 23 21.08 -19.29 -5.53
CA PHE A 23 21.69 -17.98 -5.78
C PHE A 23 20.95 -17.20 -6.85
N ASN A 24 20.87 -15.88 -6.66
CA ASN A 24 20.36 -14.94 -7.66
C ASN A 24 21.26 -14.84 -8.91
N ARG A 25 22.56 -15.13 -8.77
CA ARG A 25 23.55 -15.07 -9.86
C ARG A 25 24.39 -16.34 -9.90
N GLU A 26 24.93 -16.65 -11.06
CA GLU A 26 25.95 -17.69 -11.20
C GLU A 26 27.23 -17.24 -10.48
N ILE A 27 27.75 -18.14 -9.63
CA ILE A 27 28.95 -17.91 -8.82
C ILE A 27 30.14 -18.57 -9.53
N PRO A 28 31.34 -17.97 -9.51
CA PRO A 28 32.56 -18.63 -9.98
C PRO A 28 32.80 -19.98 -9.28
N ASP A 29 33.30 -20.96 -10.02
CA ASP A 29 33.43 -22.36 -9.58
C ASP A 29 34.21 -22.56 -8.28
N PHE A 30 35.13 -21.64 -7.96
CA PHE A 30 35.92 -21.64 -6.72
C PHE A 30 35.05 -21.50 -5.46
N GLU A 31 34.15 -20.53 -5.44
CA GLU A 31 33.20 -20.31 -4.33
C GLU A 31 32.11 -21.39 -4.30
N LEU A 32 31.83 -21.99 -5.45
CA LEU A 32 30.87 -23.08 -5.59
C LEU A 32 31.41 -24.40 -5.03
N GLU A 33 32.72 -24.61 -5.05
CA GLU A 33 33.38 -25.81 -4.54
C GLU A 33 33.38 -25.91 -3.01
N ASP A 34 33.50 -24.76 -2.33
CA ASP A 34 33.36 -24.66 -0.87
C ASP A 34 31.90 -24.87 -0.42
N VAL A 35 30.95 -24.42 -1.24
CA VAL A 35 29.52 -24.47 -0.93
C VAL A 35 28.85 -25.77 -1.41
N LYS A 36 29.50 -26.53 -2.32
CA LYS A 36 29.07 -27.87 -2.79
C LYS A 36 28.78 -28.85 -1.66
N GLN A 37 29.43 -28.70 -0.50
CA GLN A 37 29.17 -29.55 0.67
C GLN A 37 27.78 -29.29 1.29
N TYR A 38 27.26 -28.08 1.12
CA TYR A 38 25.99 -27.61 1.69
C TYR A 38 24.89 -27.40 0.64
N MET A 39 25.25 -27.46 -0.65
CA MET A 39 24.34 -27.35 -1.78
C MET A 39 24.28 -28.63 -2.60
N LYS A 40 23.06 -29.06 -2.90
CA LYS A 40 22.83 -30.14 -3.86
C LYS A 40 22.43 -29.53 -5.19
N LYS A 41 22.95 -30.08 -6.28
CA LYS A 41 22.46 -29.77 -7.63
C LYS A 41 21.14 -30.50 -7.81
N PHE A 42 20.04 -29.77 -7.71
CA PHE A 42 18.73 -30.33 -7.95
C PHE A 42 18.41 -30.24 -9.44
N THR A 43 17.78 -31.30 -9.93
CA THR A 43 17.19 -31.37 -11.27
C THR A 43 15.74 -31.83 -11.12
N PRO A 44 14.85 -31.61 -12.11
CA PRO A 44 13.47 -32.09 -12.03
C PRO A 44 13.36 -33.60 -11.73
N ALA A 45 14.36 -34.40 -12.12
CA ALA A 45 14.43 -35.83 -11.83
C ALA A 45 14.75 -36.18 -10.36
N SER A 46 15.19 -35.21 -9.56
CA SER A 46 15.52 -35.39 -8.14
C SER A 46 14.31 -35.25 -7.21
N PHE A 47 13.15 -34.84 -7.74
CA PHE A 47 11.93 -34.64 -6.98
C PHE A 47 10.96 -35.79 -7.22
N LYS A 48 10.40 -36.35 -6.15
CA LYS A 48 9.41 -37.43 -6.22
C LYS A 48 8.14 -37.02 -6.96
N ASN A 49 7.77 -35.75 -6.89
CA ASN A 49 6.53 -35.24 -7.46
C ASN A 49 6.74 -33.88 -8.14
N VAL A 50 7.25 -33.90 -9.36
CA VAL A 50 7.59 -32.70 -10.17
C VAL A 50 6.38 -31.76 -10.37
N MET A 51 5.15 -32.29 -10.33
CA MET A 51 3.92 -31.50 -10.47
C MET A 51 3.47 -30.79 -9.19
N ALA A 52 3.98 -31.15 -8.01
CA ALA A 52 3.63 -30.51 -6.74
C ALA A 52 4.59 -29.36 -6.36
N ILE A 53 5.64 -29.15 -7.15
CA ILE A 53 6.66 -28.12 -6.92
C ILE A 53 6.14 -26.76 -7.33
N SER A 54 6.37 -25.75 -6.49
CA SER A 54 6.20 -24.35 -6.85
C SER A 54 7.57 -23.69 -7.05
N GLY A 55 7.92 -23.37 -8.29
CA GLY A 55 9.16 -22.66 -8.63
C GLY A 55 9.98 -23.29 -9.76
N ASP A 56 11.23 -22.83 -9.92
CA ASP A 56 12.18 -23.40 -10.88
C ASP A 56 13.10 -24.43 -10.18
N PRO A 57 12.94 -25.74 -10.44
CA PRO A 57 13.70 -26.79 -9.78
C PRO A 57 15.13 -26.97 -10.32
N HIS A 58 15.61 -26.10 -11.22
CA HIS A 58 16.95 -26.18 -11.79
C HIS A 58 17.98 -25.36 -11.01
N GLY A 59 19.02 -26.02 -10.53
CA GLY A 59 20.24 -25.36 -10.05
C GLY A 59 20.79 -25.90 -8.74
N TRP A 60 21.83 -25.24 -8.26
CA TRP A 60 22.38 -25.48 -6.92
C TRP A 60 21.46 -24.84 -5.89
N MET A 61 20.87 -25.67 -5.02
CA MET A 61 19.97 -25.21 -3.97
C MET A 61 20.41 -25.75 -2.61
N CYS A 62 20.10 -24.97 -1.57
CA CYS A 62 20.30 -25.31 -0.17
C CYS A 62 18.95 -25.31 0.57
N THR A 63 18.85 -26.13 1.61
CA THR A 63 17.74 -26.14 2.56
C THR A 63 17.88 -24.99 3.56
N GLU A 64 16.77 -24.60 4.20
CA GLU A 64 16.72 -23.51 5.19
C GLU A 64 17.76 -23.66 6.32
N GLU A 65 18.09 -24.89 6.73
CA GLU A 65 19.10 -25.17 7.75
C GLU A 65 20.54 -24.88 7.31
N ASN A 66 20.81 -24.94 6.00
CA ASN A 66 22.13 -24.72 5.43
C ASN A 66 22.32 -23.28 4.92
N VAL A 67 21.24 -22.51 4.80
CA VAL A 67 21.28 -21.08 4.44
C VAL A 67 22.28 -20.28 5.28
N PRO A 68 22.30 -20.36 6.63
CA PRO A 68 23.21 -19.55 7.44
C PRO A 68 24.68 -19.89 7.19
N LYS A 69 24.97 -21.17 6.94
CA LYS A 69 26.33 -21.67 6.66
C LYS A 69 26.82 -21.20 5.29
N VAL A 70 25.94 -21.21 4.29
CA VAL A 70 26.24 -20.70 2.95
C VAL A 70 26.44 -19.19 2.96
N GLU A 71 25.64 -18.44 3.73
CA GLU A 71 25.79 -16.99 3.89
C GLU A 71 27.07 -16.60 4.64
N GLU A 72 27.48 -17.38 5.63
CA GLU A 72 28.73 -17.18 6.38
C GLU A 72 29.97 -17.47 5.51
N THR A 73 30.00 -18.59 4.79
CA THR A 73 31.09 -18.95 3.88
C THR A 73 31.26 -17.95 2.74
N LEU A 74 30.16 -17.45 2.19
CA LEU A 74 30.18 -16.48 1.07
C LEU A 74 30.21 -15.02 1.53
N SER A 75 30.30 -14.75 2.84
CA SER A 75 30.27 -13.40 3.41
C SER A 75 29.10 -12.54 2.89
N ILE A 76 27.93 -13.16 2.67
CA ILE A 76 26.74 -12.47 2.15
C ILE A 76 26.24 -11.51 3.22
N GLN A 77 26.33 -10.20 2.95
CA GLN A 77 25.90 -9.17 3.90
C GLN A 77 24.37 -9.09 4.06
N ASP A 78 23.61 -9.52 3.04
CA ASP A 78 22.14 -9.49 3.00
C ASP A 78 21.52 -10.87 3.31
N THR A 79 21.71 -11.29 4.56
CA THR A 79 21.20 -12.53 5.16
C THR A 79 19.68 -12.67 5.03
N LEU A 80 19.17 -13.87 4.73
CA LEU A 80 17.73 -14.16 4.70
C LEU A 80 17.02 -13.77 6.01
N ALA A 81 17.67 -13.98 7.16
CA ALA A 81 17.17 -13.57 8.46
C ALA A 81 17.01 -12.04 8.61
N LYS A 82 17.92 -11.24 8.02
CA LYS A 82 17.80 -9.77 8.02
C LYS A 82 16.62 -9.33 7.16
N ARG A 83 16.43 -9.96 6.00
CA ARG A 83 15.31 -9.68 5.09
C ARG A 83 13.97 -10.06 5.72
N GLN A 84 13.88 -11.21 6.38
CA GLN A 84 12.69 -11.62 7.13
C GLN A 84 12.38 -10.63 8.26
N LYS A 85 13.36 -10.25 9.07
CA LYS A 85 13.18 -9.23 10.12
C LYS A 85 12.74 -7.88 9.56
N GLN A 86 13.34 -7.42 8.47
CA GLN A 86 12.93 -6.18 7.81
C GLN A 86 11.50 -6.27 7.26
N GLN A 87 11.11 -7.39 6.69
CA GLN A 87 9.74 -7.60 6.22
C GLN A 87 8.75 -7.66 7.39
N GLU A 88 9.10 -8.33 8.48
CA GLU A 88 8.27 -8.39 9.68
C GLU A 88 8.11 -7.00 10.31
N GLN A 89 9.19 -6.23 10.41
CA GLN A 89 9.14 -4.85 10.90
C GLN A 89 8.27 -3.98 9.99
N LYS A 90 8.48 -4.02 8.67
CA LYS A 90 7.63 -3.31 7.70
C LYS A 90 6.15 -3.69 7.82
N ARG A 91 5.85 -4.96 8.10
CA ARG A 91 4.46 -5.42 8.33
C ARG A 91 3.89 -4.84 9.63
N LYS A 92 4.67 -4.83 10.72
CA LYS A 92 4.26 -4.23 12.00
C LYS A 92 4.03 -2.72 11.85
N ASP A 93 4.98 -2.01 11.25
CA ASP A 93 4.89 -0.57 11.00
C ASP A 93 3.66 -0.24 10.13
N ALA A 94 3.41 -1.03 9.07
CA ALA A 94 2.24 -0.85 8.21
C ALA A 94 0.91 -1.12 8.94
N GLN A 95 0.88 -2.11 9.83
CA GLN A 95 -0.29 -2.39 10.68
C GLN A 95 -0.55 -1.27 11.68
N GLU A 96 0.50 -0.74 12.32
CA GLU A 96 0.39 0.39 13.24
C GLU A 96 -0.14 1.64 12.53
N ILE A 97 0.41 1.97 11.36
CA ILE A 97 -0.06 3.10 10.55
C ILE A 97 -1.53 2.92 10.16
N ARG A 98 -1.91 1.70 9.74
CA ARG A 98 -3.31 1.40 9.38
C ARG A 98 -4.23 1.59 10.57
N LYS A 99 -3.84 1.10 11.75
CA LYS A 99 -4.62 1.25 12.98
C LYS A 99 -4.81 2.72 13.36
N GLN A 100 -3.74 3.51 13.29
CA GLN A 100 -3.81 4.96 13.55
C GLN A 100 -4.76 5.67 12.59
N LYS A 101 -4.75 5.31 11.31
CA LYS A 101 -5.70 5.86 10.32
C LYS A 101 -7.14 5.47 10.61
N GLU A 102 -7.39 4.20 10.95
CA GLU A 102 -8.73 3.72 11.29
C GLU A 102 -9.26 4.43 12.56
N GLU A 103 -8.43 4.61 13.58
CA GLU A 103 -8.77 5.37 14.79
C GLU A 103 -9.09 6.84 14.47
N ALA A 104 -8.23 7.51 13.71
CA ALA A 104 -8.45 8.90 13.32
C ALA A 104 -9.72 9.08 12.45
N MET A 105 -9.99 8.12 11.54
CA MET A 105 -11.20 8.15 10.73
C MET A 105 -12.46 7.96 11.57
N ASN A 106 -12.44 7.05 12.55
CA ASN A 106 -13.55 6.84 13.47
C ASN A 106 -13.85 8.10 14.30
N GLU A 107 -12.82 8.85 14.72
CA GLU A 107 -12.99 10.12 15.42
C GLU A 107 -13.61 11.19 14.52
N ILE A 108 -13.12 11.32 13.28
CA ILE A 108 -13.72 12.20 12.26
C ILE A 108 -15.19 11.85 12.07
N GLU A 109 -15.54 10.58 11.82
CA GLU A 109 -16.93 10.17 11.61
C GLU A 109 -17.83 10.51 12.80
N LYS A 110 -17.34 10.36 14.05
CA LYS A 110 -18.09 10.78 15.25
C LYS A 110 -18.34 12.29 15.26
N ILE A 111 -17.34 13.10 14.92
CA ILE A 111 -17.45 14.57 14.88
C ILE A 111 -18.45 15.01 13.81
N PHE A 112 -18.42 14.39 12.63
CA PHE A 112 -19.26 14.77 11.50
C PHE A 112 -20.67 14.15 11.51
N LYS A 113 -20.94 13.14 12.36
CA LYS A 113 -22.21 12.41 12.41
C LYS A 113 -23.45 13.33 12.55
N ASP A 114 -23.36 14.30 13.45
CA ASP A 114 -24.45 15.24 13.76
C ASP A 114 -24.23 16.65 13.16
N ALA A 115 -23.23 16.78 12.29
CA ALA A 115 -22.87 18.06 11.71
C ALA A 115 -23.93 18.56 10.70
N PRO A 116 -24.11 19.89 10.60
CA PRO A 116 -25.04 20.47 9.63
C PRO A 116 -24.60 20.15 8.19
N ARG A 117 -25.60 20.02 7.31
CA ARG A 117 -25.44 19.75 5.88
C ARG A 117 -25.95 20.90 5.02
N PRO A 118 -25.29 22.08 5.05
CA PRO A 118 -25.71 23.21 4.25
C PRO A 118 -25.50 22.92 2.74
N PRO A 119 -26.41 23.36 1.87
CA PRO A 119 -26.28 23.14 0.43
C PRO A 119 -25.14 23.99 -0.15
N GLN A 120 -24.32 23.41 -1.01
CA GLN A 120 -23.15 24.09 -1.60
C GLN A 120 -22.71 23.44 -2.92
N LYS A 121 -21.94 24.17 -3.74
CA LYS A 121 -21.26 23.60 -4.92
C LYS A 121 -19.82 23.21 -4.59
N LEU A 122 -19.39 22.04 -5.05
CA LEU A 122 -18.03 21.55 -4.79
C LEU A 122 -16.96 22.50 -5.35
N GLU A 123 -17.15 23.03 -6.55
CA GLU A 123 -16.21 23.98 -7.17
C GLU A 123 -15.98 25.23 -6.31
N ILE A 124 -17.02 25.74 -5.64
CA ILE A 124 -16.92 26.91 -4.78
C ILE A 124 -16.13 26.57 -3.52
N LEU A 125 -16.37 25.38 -2.94
CA LEU A 125 -15.62 24.90 -1.78
C LEU A 125 -14.13 24.74 -2.09
N ILE A 126 -13.80 24.16 -3.23
CA ILE A 126 -12.41 23.99 -3.68
C ILE A 126 -11.75 25.36 -3.89
N LYS A 127 -12.42 26.31 -4.55
CA LYS A 127 -11.88 27.67 -4.76
C LYS A 127 -11.64 28.44 -3.45
N ALA A 128 -12.47 28.21 -2.44
CA ALA A 128 -12.35 28.86 -1.12
C ALA A 128 -11.45 28.09 -0.15
N SER A 129 -10.87 26.96 -0.57
CA SER A 129 -10.09 26.08 0.30
C SER A 129 -8.67 26.58 0.50
N LYS A 130 -8.15 26.36 1.70
CA LYS A 130 -6.72 26.42 2.02
C LYS A 130 -6.02 25.10 1.68
N ALA A 131 -6.74 24.00 1.84
CA ALA A 131 -6.26 22.67 1.55
C ALA A 131 -7.44 21.75 1.22
N VAL A 132 -7.20 20.82 0.28
CA VAL A 132 -8.12 19.72 -0.01
C VAL A 132 -7.34 18.43 0.14
N TYR A 133 -7.87 17.50 0.94
CA TYR A 133 -7.29 16.17 1.09
C TYR A 133 -8.20 15.13 0.48
N ASP A 134 -7.59 14.17 -0.21
CA ASP A 134 -8.27 13.04 -0.85
C ASP A 134 -7.65 11.74 -0.32
N PRO A 135 -8.16 11.22 0.80
CA PRO A 135 -7.68 9.96 1.36
C PRO A 135 -7.67 8.86 0.29
N ALA A 136 -6.51 8.22 0.13
CA ALA A 136 -6.26 7.16 -0.85
C ALA A 136 -6.55 7.52 -2.32
N ASN A 137 -6.59 8.82 -2.69
CA ASN A 137 -7.04 9.30 -4.02
C ASN A 137 -8.43 8.78 -4.41
N SER A 138 -9.25 8.47 -3.39
CA SER A 138 -10.53 7.82 -3.57
C SER A 138 -11.49 8.64 -4.40
N PHE A 139 -11.48 9.97 -4.26
CA PHE A 139 -12.33 10.85 -5.03
C PHE A 139 -11.76 11.12 -6.43
N ARG A 140 -10.45 11.33 -6.57
CA ARG A 140 -9.79 11.49 -7.87
C ARG A 140 -10.05 10.29 -8.80
N ASP A 141 -9.85 9.09 -8.26
CA ASP A 141 -9.82 7.86 -9.05
C ASP A 141 -11.21 7.20 -9.13
N ASN A 142 -12.08 7.38 -8.13
CA ASN A 142 -13.38 6.69 -8.07
C ASN A 142 -14.62 7.59 -8.18
N LYS A 143 -14.47 8.91 -8.42
CA LYS A 143 -15.65 9.81 -8.53
C LYS A 143 -16.70 9.33 -9.55
N PHE A 144 -16.25 8.74 -10.66
CA PHE A 144 -17.12 8.24 -11.72
C PHE A 144 -17.98 7.05 -11.28
N TYR A 145 -17.53 6.28 -10.28
CA TYR A 145 -18.28 5.16 -9.71
C TYR A 145 -19.21 5.60 -8.57
N GLY A 146 -19.22 6.89 -8.24
CA GLY A 146 -20.01 7.45 -7.14
C GLY A 146 -19.48 7.12 -5.75
N ALA A 147 -18.22 6.69 -5.67
CA ALA A 147 -17.50 6.44 -4.43
C ALA A 147 -16.42 7.53 -4.22
N GLY A 148 -15.88 7.57 -3.00
CA GLY A 148 -14.78 8.45 -2.62
C GLY A 148 -15.16 9.49 -1.58
N GLN A 149 -14.14 10.02 -0.92
CA GLN A 149 -14.23 10.96 0.17
C GLN A 149 -13.28 12.14 -0.06
N LEU A 150 -13.68 13.34 0.32
CA LEU A 150 -12.81 14.51 0.36
C LEU A 150 -12.94 15.24 1.68
N PHE A 151 -11.83 15.80 2.14
CA PHE A 151 -11.83 16.81 3.18
C PHE A 151 -11.42 18.16 2.58
N ILE A 152 -12.23 19.19 2.80
CA ILE A 152 -11.96 20.55 2.32
C ILE A 152 -11.81 21.46 3.53
N ILE A 153 -10.61 22.03 3.70
CA ILE A 153 -10.29 22.94 4.77
C ILE A 153 -10.35 24.37 4.23
N THR A 154 -11.15 25.21 4.87
CA THR A 154 -11.27 26.65 4.59
C THR A 154 -10.73 27.45 5.78
N GLU A 155 -10.78 28.78 5.74
CA GLU A 155 -10.32 29.59 6.88
C GLU A 155 -11.11 29.36 8.17
N LYS A 156 -12.41 29.08 8.06
CA LYS A 156 -13.34 29.06 9.21
C LYS A 156 -14.05 27.72 9.40
N SER A 157 -14.03 26.85 8.40
CA SER A 157 -14.74 25.57 8.43
C SER A 157 -13.97 24.43 7.79
N ILE A 158 -14.32 23.22 8.19
CA ILE A 158 -13.88 21.99 7.57
C ILE A 158 -15.11 21.28 7.01
N TRP A 159 -14.99 20.81 5.78
CA TRP A 159 -16.02 20.04 5.11
C TRP A 159 -15.57 18.60 4.90
N TYR A 160 -16.44 17.67 5.22
CA TYR A 160 -16.29 16.26 4.88
C TYR A 160 -17.31 15.91 3.81
N ILE A 161 -16.82 15.56 2.62
CA ILE A 161 -17.61 15.27 1.42
C ILE A 161 -17.54 13.78 1.16
N ILE A 162 -18.69 13.13 1.02
CA ILE A 162 -18.83 11.73 0.66
C ILE A 162 -19.57 11.68 -0.67
N ASN A 163 -18.92 11.11 -1.68
CA ASN A 163 -19.57 10.91 -2.97
C ASN A 163 -20.75 9.95 -2.80
N ASN A 164 -21.89 10.32 -3.37
CA ASN A 164 -23.13 9.56 -3.24
C ASN A 164 -23.90 9.57 -4.57
N SER A 165 -23.18 9.44 -5.68
CA SER A 165 -23.76 9.52 -7.03
C SER A 165 -23.97 8.15 -7.70
N SER A 166 -23.60 7.05 -7.04
CA SER A 166 -23.74 5.69 -7.58
C SER A 166 -25.21 5.36 -7.88
N GLU A 167 -25.41 4.41 -8.79
CA GLU A 167 -26.73 3.88 -9.10
C GLU A 167 -27.32 3.16 -7.87
N GLY A 168 -28.60 3.42 -7.57
CA GLY A 168 -29.28 2.89 -6.38
C GLY A 168 -29.16 3.75 -5.11
N ASN A 169 -28.26 4.73 -5.07
CA ASN A 169 -28.15 5.61 -3.91
C ASN A 169 -29.31 6.61 -3.82
N ASN A 170 -29.73 6.92 -2.59
CA ASN A 170 -30.74 7.95 -2.36
C ASN A 170 -30.13 9.34 -2.60
N ARG A 171 -30.34 9.91 -3.78
CA ARG A 171 -29.81 11.24 -4.14
C ARG A 171 -30.50 12.39 -3.42
N LYS A 172 -31.65 12.17 -2.77
CA LYS A 172 -32.41 13.22 -2.05
C LYS A 172 -31.68 13.76 -0.82
N ILE A 173 -30.73 13.00 -0.28
CA ILE A 173 -29.94 13.44 0.89
C ILE A 173 -28.68 14.23 0.49
N ASN A 174 -28.41 14.35 -0.80
CA ASN A 174 -27.24 15.07 -1.31
C ASN A 174 -27.48 16.58 -1.20
N ASN A 175 -26.47 17.27 -0.68
CA ASN A 175 -26.47 18.72 -0.53
C ASN A 175 -25.28 19.37 -1.25
N ILE A 176 -24.40 18.57 -1.86
CA ILE A 176 -23.23 19.06 -2.60
C ILE A 176 -23.40 18.76 -4.08
N GLU A 177 -23.35 19.80 -4.89
CA GLU A 177 -23.42 19.72 -6.35
C GLU A 177 -22.03 19.48 -6.95
N ILE A 178 -21.92 18.49 -7.84
CA ILE A 178 -20.69 18.12 -8.57
C ILE A 178 -20.99 18.06 -10.08
N ASN A 179 -20.64 19.12 -10.80
CA ASN A 179 -20.68 19.21 -12.26
C ASN A 179 -22.02 18.78 -12.91
N ASP A 180 -23.15 19.35 -12.44
CA ASP A 180 -24.54 19.17 -12.91
C ASP A 180 -25.12 17.73 -12.91
N ILE A 181 -24.28 16.70 -12.95
CA ILE A 181 -24.63 15.28 -13.15
C ILE A 181 -24.44 14.50 -11.86
N TYR A 182 -23.42 14.85 -11.07
CA TYR A 182 -23.04 14.14 -9.86
C TYR A 182 -23.39 14.96 -8.63
N SER A 183 -23.61 14.28 -7.51
CA SER A 183 -23.90 14.95 -6.24
C SER A 183 -23.38 14.12 -5.08
N ALA A 184 -23.07 14.81 -3.99
CA ALA A 184 -22.45 14.26 -2.80
C ALA A 184 -23.16 14.75 -1.53
N ILE A 185 -22.84 14.09 -0.44
CA ILE A 185 -23.23 14.50 0.90
C ILE A 185 -22.06 15.29 1.48
N GLY A 186 -22.33 16.47 2.01
CA GLY A 186 -21.32 17.33 2.63
C GLY A 186 -21.72 17.70 4.04
N PHE A 187 -20.85 17.40 4.99
CA PHE A 187 -20.98 17.80 6.38
C PHE A 187 -20.04 18.96 6.66
N ARG A 188 -20.50 19.97 7.42
CA ARG A 188 -19.71 21.14 7.76
C ARG A 188 -19.54 21.28 9.27
N VAL A 189 -18.31 21.46 9.72
CA VAL A 189 -17.98 21.83 11.10
C VAL A 189 -17.10 23.07 11.11
N ASP A 190 -17.03 23.75 12.24
CA ASP A 190 -16.09 24.86 12.42
C ASP A 190 -14.65 24.35 12.41
N TYR A 191 -13.76 25.18 11.89
CA TYR A 191 -12.35 24.84 11.82
C TYR A 191 -11.75 24.70 13.21
N THR A 192 -11.06 23.59 13.43
CA THR A 192 -10.16 23.40 14.56
C THR A 192 -8.90 22.70 14.09
N GLU A 193 -7.76 23.04 14.71
CA GLU A 193 -6.47 22.42 14.38
C GLU A 193 -6.48 20.91 14.65
N ASP A 194 -7.25 20.46 15.64
CA ASP A 194 -7.30 19.04 16.02
C ASP A 194 -7.99 18.20 14.95
N ILE A 195 -9.09 18.69 14.37
CA ILE A 195 -9.76 18.02 13.24
C ILE A 195 -8.82 18.01 12.02
N GLU A 196 -8.11 19.10 11.74
CA GLU A 196 -7.12 19.13 10.64
C GLU A 196 -5.99 18.11 10.84
N LYS A 197 -5.48 17.95 12.07
CA LYS A 197 -4.44 16.94 12.38
C LYS A 197 -4.96 15.53 12.12
N LEU A 198 -6.18 15.20 12.55
CA LEU A 198 -6.80 13.90 12.26
C LEU A 198 -6.91 13.67 10.74
N ILE A 199 -7.35 14.68 9.99
CA ILE A 199 -7.44 14.60 8.53
C ILE A 199 -6.07 14.33 7.92
N LYS A 200 -5.01 15.02 8.36
CA LYS A 200 -3.65 14.80 7.85
C LYS A 200 -3.16 13.37 8.09
N ILE A 201 -3.48 12.77 9.24
CA ILE A 201 -3.16 11.37 9.57
C ILE A 201 -3.85 10.42 8.58
N VAL A 202 -5.16 10.56 8.41
CA VAL A 202 -5.94 9.70 7.49
C VAL A 202 -5.48 9.85 6.05
N SER A 203 -5.12 11.08 5.67
CA SER A 203 -4.75 11.42 4.29
C SER A 203 -3.29 11.13 3.96
N GLU A 204 -2.41 10.86 4.93
CA GLU A 204 -0.95 10.89 4.76
C GLU A 204 -0.43 12.20 4.13
N ASN A 205 -1.10 13.32 4.41
CA ASN A 205 -0.88 14.59 3.70
C ASN A 205 -1.08 14.51 2.17
N ASN A 206 -1.87 13.55 1.68
CA ASN A 206 -2.25 13.44 0.26
C ASN A 206 -3.19 14.58 -0.11
N LEU A 207 -2.59 15.69 -0.48
CA LEU A 207 -3.28 16.84 -1.03
C LEU A 207 -3.90 16.47 -2.37
N TYR A 208 -5.17 16.76 -2.53
CA TYR A 208 -5.89 16.59 -3.77
C TYR A 208 -5.27 17.48 -4.86
N LYS A 209 -4.82 16.85 -5.94
CA LYS A 209 -4.35 17.54 -7.14
C LYS A 209 -5.24 17.14 -8.30
N GLU A 210 -5.99 18.10 -8.83
CA GLU A 210 -6.77 17.86 -10.03
C GLU A 210 -5.81 17.78 -11.24
N LYS A 211 -5.94 16.71 -12.04
CA LYS A 211 -5.29 16.65 -13.36
C LYS A 211 -6.09 17.52 -14.32
N ASN A 212 -5.48 18.57 -14.85
CA ASN A 212 -6.08 19.32 -15.95
C ASN A 212 -6.22 18.44 -17.20
N ARG A 213 -7.05 18.87 -18.16
CA ARG A 213 -7.24 18.19 -19.48
C ARG A 213 -5.94 17.93 -20.27
N MET A 214 -4.83 18.57 -19.88
CA MET A 214 -3.49 18.43 -20.46
C MET A 214 -2.56 17.46 -19.68
N GLY A 215 -3.05 16.80 -18.62
CA GLY A 215 -2.26 15.87 -17.82
C GLY A 215 -1.35 16.49 -16.75
N GLU A 216 -1.30 17.82 -16.66
CA GLU A 216 -0.53 18.54 -15.64
C GLU A 216 -1.21 18.51 -14.27
N LEU A 217 -0.45 18.13 -13.24
CA LEU A 217 -0.84 18.20 -11.84
C LEU A 217 -0.67 19.65 -11.37
N LYS A 218 -1.78 20.36 -11.12
CA LYS A 218 -1.70 21.62 -10.37
C LYS A 218 -1.73 21.32 -8.87
N ASN A 219 -0.76 21.86 -8.14
CA ASN A 219 -0.96 22.14 -6.72
C ASN A 219 -1.98 23.28 -6.66
N LEU A 220 -3.09 23.06 -5.95
CA LEU A 220 -4.00 24.13 -5.55
C LEU A 220 -3.60 24.60 -4.15
#